data_AF-A0A0S8IHA3-F1
#
_entry.id   AF-A0A0S8IHA3-F1
#
_cell.length_a   1.000
_cell.length_b   1.000
_cell.length_c   1.000
_cell.angle_alpha   90.00
_cell.angle_beta   90.00
_cell.angle_gamma   90.00
#
_symmetry.space_group_name_H-M   'P 1'
#
loop_
_entity.id
_entity.type
_entity.pdbx_description
1 polymer ?
#
loop_
_entity_poly.entity_id
_entity_poly.type
_entity_poly.pdbx_seq_one_letter_code
_entity_poly.pdbx_strand_id
1 'polypeptide(L)'
;MTPSKPTESRVPPTGCLALALPALLLLAACARAGEIAGTLKPADRVLSARAIDRETKKTFAADVDQQSGKYHFKNLPRGTYDIILETSVGRIEGVNLKVDQAGPKRQSMTLEPSELDKGEITTIAGFLAGLVKDRAGKTPTVEWLCARVRQTKMREVYLGKDRFDPDGSEASVKVPLKDDERPQVSDMLLGLISLVRVRDQLPRDFDLVIVVDVQKHKVGEIRIVPVPPELTEKDRKWLIDWVDKLKIFENKKRVLDLDGTGDRARVLVEKLRDRPTTLPAKEPTAFWRVEIFHFQKYYGGWNKEKYTVIVRQRVPIRKLRTYRWMFEKRLGGIRVAADAVTDVTEYEVPSKLDPARGRVPY
;
A
#
# COMPACT_ATOMS: atom_id res chain seq x y z
N MET A 1 -70.15 -6.81 -27.58
CA MET A 1 -69.09 -7.58 -28.25
C MET A 1 -68.22 -8.20 -27.18
N THR A 2 -68.38 -9.51 -27.00
CA THR A 2 -67.71 -10.35 -26.00
C THR A 2 -66.95 -11.43 -26.76
N PRO A 3 -65.65 -11.64 -26.47
CA PRO A 3 -65.01 -12.93 -26.71
C PRO A 3 -64.30 -13.41 -25.43
N SER A 4 -64.76 -14.52 -24.83
CA SER A 4 -64.43 -15.93 -25.10
C SER A 4 -63.24 -16.40 -24.26
N LYS A 5 -63.57 -17.16 -23.20
CA LYS A 5 -62.66 -17.95 -22.37
C LYS A 5 -62.02 -19.07 -23.20
N PRO A 6 -60.74 -19.40 -22.98
CA PRO A 6 -60.21 -20.69 -23.39
C PRO A 6 -60.29 -21.73 -22.26
N THR A 7 -60.62 -22.92 -22.76
CA THR A 7 -60.89 -24.24 -22.21
C THR A 7 -59.81 -24.83 -21.31
N GLU A 8 -60.27 -25.57 -20.30
CA GLU A 8 -59.52 -26.46 -19.41
C GLU A 8 -58.68 -27.49 -20.18
N SER A 9 -57.45 -27.69 -19.71
CA SER A 9 -56.55 -28.77 -20.14
C SER A 9 -56.22 -29.65 -18.92
N ARG A 10 -56.41 -30.96 -19.13
CA ARG A 10 -56.40 -32.04 -18.15
C ARG A 10 -55.04 -32.23 -17.47
N VAL A 11 -55.09 -32.46 -16.16
CA VAL A 11 -53.96 -32.94 -15.34
C VAL A 11 -53.86 -34.47 -15.46
N PRO A 12 -52.69 -35.05 -15.80
CA PRO A 12 -52.38 -36.44 -15.54
C PRO A 12 -51.68 -36.63 -14.17
N PRO A 13 -51.73 -37.85 -13.60
CA PRO A 13 -51.44 -38.10 -12.19
C PRO A 13 -49.95 -38.24 -11.90
N THR A 14 -49.58 -37.67 -10.74
CA THR A 14 -48.74 -38.27 -9.68
C THR A 14 -47.77 -39.37 -10.13
N GLY A 15 -46.66 -38.97 -10.75
CA GLY A 15 -45.47 -39.81 -10.93
C GLY A 15 -44.35 -39.30 -10.03
N CYS A 16 -44.02 -40.07 -8.98
CA CYS A 16 -42.85 -39.85 -8.12
C CYS A 16 -41.57 -39.74 -8.95
N LEU A 17 -41.01 -38.53 -9.05
CA LEU A 17 -39.61 -38.32 -9.38
C LEU A 17 -38.96 -37.63 -8.18
N ALA A 18 -38.43 -38.45 -7.29
CA ALA A 18 -37.44 -38.05 -6.32
C ALA A 18 -36.19 -37.58 -7.08
N LEU A 19 -36.16 -36.30 -7.46
CA LEU A 19 -34.95 -35.61 -7.84
C LEU A 19 -34.06 -35.56 -6.61
N ALA A 20 -33.17 -36.54 -6.51
CA ALA A 20 -31.99 -36.45 -5.67
C ALA A 20 -31.30 -35.13 -6.00
N LEU A 21 -31.42 -34.14 -5.10
CA LEU A 21 -30.45 -33.05 -5.04
C LEU A 21 -29.09 -33.75 -4.93
N PRO A 22 -28.18 -33.63 -5.91
CA PRO A 22 -26.80 -33.89 -5.58
C PRO A 22 -26.48 -32.86 -4.50
N ALA A 23 -26.18 -33.37 -3.31
CA ALA A 23 -25.52 -32.59 -2.28
C ALA A 23 -24.27 -32.03 -2.94
N LEU A 24 -24.40 -30.82 -3.48
CA LEU A 24 -23.29 -29.96 -3.86
C LEU A 24 -22.67 -29.61 -2.51
N LEU A 25 -21.88 -30.57 -1.99
CA LEU A 25 -20.95 -30.36 -0.91
C LEU A 25 -20.15 -29.15 -1.35
N LEU A 26 -20.49 -28.00 -0.78
CA LEU A 26 -19.60 -26.87 -0.71
C LEU A 26 -18.36 -27.40 -0.01
N LEU A 27 -17.40 -27.88 -0.80
CA LEU A 27 -15.99 -27.74 -0.52
C LEU A 27 -15.75 -26.24 -0.46
N ALA A 28 -16.22 -25.61 0.62
CA ALA A 28 -15.66 -24.37 1.11
C ALA A 28 -14.21 -24.74 1.39
N ALA A 29 -13.36 -24.57 0.38
CA ALA A 29 -11.94 -24.48 0.58
C ALA A 29 -11.81 -23.50 1.74
N CYS A 30 -11.38 -23.99 2.91
CA CYS A 30 -10.99 -23.13 4.01
C CYS A 30 -9.81 -22.34 3.47
N ALA A 31 -10.11 -21.21 2.81
CA ALA A 31 -9.12 -20.24 2.42
C ALA A 31 -8.44 -19.87 3.72
N ARG A 32 -7.22 -20.36 3.87
CA ARG A 32 -6.53 -20.27 5.13
C ARG A 32 -6.26 -18.79 5.38
N ALA A 33 -6.67 -18.37 6.56
CA ALA A 33 -6.66 -16.97 6.89
C ALA A 33 -5.22 -16.48 7.14
N GLY A 34 -4.95 -15.24 6.76
CA GLY A 34 -3.68 -14.60 7.06
C GLY A 34 -3.67 -13.98 8.45
N GLU A 35 -2.54 -13.40 8.81
CA GLU A 35 -2.32 -12.78 10.11
C GLU A 35 -1.57 -11.45 9.95
N ILE A 36 -1.75 -10.54 10.90
CA ILE A 36 -0.89 -9.36 11.04
C ILE A 36 -0.30 -9.39 12.44
N ALA A 37 1.02 -9.27 12.55
CA ALA A 37 1.72 -9.13 13.82
C ALA A 37 2.58 -7.87 13.84
N GLY A 38 2.91 -7.39 15.03
CA GLY A 38 3.82 -6.26 15.19
C GLY A 38 4.15 -5.99 16.65
N THR A 39 4.97 -4.96 16.89
CA THR A 39 5.34 -4.51 18.24
C THR A 39 5.17 -3.01 18.35
N LEU A 40 4.62 -2.56 19.48
CA LEU A 40 4.38 -1.15 19.78
C LEU A 40 5.31 -0.72 20.90
N LYS A 41 5.96 0.44 20.74
CA LYS A 41 6.82 1.02 21.78
C LYS A 41 6.42 2.44 22.15
N PRO A 42 6.42 2.80 23.45
CA PRO A 42 6.52 1.89 24.60
C PRO A 42 5.23 1.06 24.77
N ALA A 43 5.37 -0.14 25.34
CA ALA A 43 4.30 -1.13 25.46
C ALA A 43 3.11 -0.65 26.30
N ASP A 44 3.40 0.08 27.37
CA ASP A 44 2.43 0.60 28.35
C ASP A 44 1.47 1.66 27.79
N ARG A 45 1.74 2.18 26.58
CA ARG A 45 0.87 3.18 25.95
C ARG A 45 -0.30 2.59 25.18
N VAL A 46 -0.31 1.29 24.90
CA VAL A 46 -1.31 0.70 24.00
C VAL A 46 -2.46 0.13 24.82
N LEU A 47 -3.66 0.62 24.56
CA LEU A 47 -4.88 0.15 25.22
C LEU A 47 -5.56 -0.94 24.40
N SER A 48 -5.65 -0.75 23.08
CA SER A 48 -6.17 -1.76 22.15
C SER A 48 -5.71 -1.51 20.72
N ALA A 49 -5.77 -2.56 19.89
CA ALA A 49 -5.51 -2.48 18.47
C ALA A 49 -6.64 -3.18 17.67
N ARG A 50 -7.02 -2.58 16.54
CA ARG A 50 -8.05 -3.09 15.62
C ARG A 50 -7.57 -3.01 14.19
N ALA A 51 -7.85 -4.02 13.37
CA ALA A 51 -7.69 -3.96 11.92
C ALA A 51 -9.06 -3.77 11.27
N ILE A 52 -9.16 -2.86 10.31
CA ILE A 52 -10.37 -2.63 9.50
C ILE A 52 -10.10 -3.05 8.08
N ASP A 53 -10.88 -4.02 7.59
CA ASP A 53 -10.91 -4.38 6.18
C ASP A 53 -11.46 -3.21 5.35
N ARG A 54 -10.68 -2.74 4.37
CA ARG A 54 -11.05 -1.58 3.56
C ARG A 54 -12.22 -1.82 2.62
N GLU A 55 -12.43 -3.05 2.17
CA GLU A 55 -13.49 -3.43 1.26
C GLU A 55 -14.78 -3.72 2.04
N THR A 56 -14.72 -4.63 3.00
CA THR A 56 -15.91 -5.09 3.73
C THR A 56 -16.28 -4.21 4.92
N LYS A 57 -15.38 -3.34 5.37
CA LYS A 57 -15.49 -2.53 6.59
C LYS A 57 -15.62 -3.35 7.88
N LYS A 58 -15.37 -4.66 7.81
CA LYS A 58 -15.33 -5.53 8.99
C LYS A 58 -14.13 -5.16 9.86
N THR A 59 -14.34 -5.22 11.18
CA THR A 59 -13.29 -4.93 12.17
C THR A 59 -12.85 -6.22 12.86
N PHE A 60 -11.55 -6.29 13.16
CA PHE A 60 -10.91 -7.43 13.82
C PHE A 60 -10.08 -6.90 14.98
N ALA A 61 -10.32 -7.42 16.19
CA ALA A 61 -9.51 -7.08 17.35
C ALA A 61 -8.18 -7.85 17.32
N ALA A 62 -7.12 -7.25 17.84
CA ALA A 62 -5.86 -7.94 18.08
C ALA A 62 -5.79 -8.48 19.51
N ASP A 63 -5.07 -9.59 19.68
CA ASP A 63 -4.50 -9.98 20.96
C ASP A 63 -3.35 -9.01 21.25
N VAL A 64 -3.41 -8.23 22.33
CA VAL A 64 -2.37 -7.26 22.71
C VAL A 64 -1.73 -7.66 24.04
N ASP A 65 -0.42 -7.87 24.02
CA ASP A 65 0.39 -8.05 25.22
C ASP A 65 0.90 -6.68 25.70
N GLN A 66 0.31 -6.18 26.79
CA GLN A 66 0.65 -4.87 27.35
C GLN A 66 2.06 -4.80 27.97
N GLN A 67 2.69 -5.93 28.30
CA GLN A 67 4.03 -5.95 28.86
C GLN A 67 5.09 -5.80 27.76
N SER A 68 4.92 -6.55 26.67
CA SER A 68 5.88 -6.52 25.55
C SER A 68 5.53 -5.52 24.45
N GLY A 69 4.27 -5.05 24.40
CA GLY A 69 3.74 -4.19 23.35
C GLY A 69 3.43 -4.96 22.06
N LYS A 70 3.57 -6.29 22.06
CA LYS A 70 3.25 -7.12 20.90
C LYS A 70 1.75 -7.16 20.67
N TYR A 71 1.35 -7.12 19.40
CA TYR A 71 -0.03 -7.33 19.00
C TYR A 71 -0.11 -8.36 17.87
N HIS A 72 -1.22 -9.10 17.84
CA HIS A 72 -1.45 -10.14 16.85
C HIS A 72 -2.92 -10.20 16.42
N PHE A 73 -3.16 -9.95 15.13
CA PHE A 73 -4.43 -10.19 14.47
C PHE A 73 -4.40 -11.56 13.80
N LYS A 74 -5.25 -12.47 14.25
CA LYS A 74 -5.38 -13.82 13.70
C LYS A 74 -6.60 -13.92 12.79
N ASN A 75 -6.59 -14.93 11.94
CA ASN A 75 -7.75 -15.32 11.13
C ASN A 75 -8.30 -14.19 10.23
N LEU A 76 -7.40 -13.39 9.64
CA LEU A 76 -7.79 -12.33 8.72
C LEU A 76 -8.02 -12.90 7.31
N PRO A 77 -9.18 -12.62 6.67
CA PRO A 77 -9.34 -12.87 5.25
C PRO A 77 -8.26 -12.17 4.43
N ARG A 78 -7.91 -12.72 3.26
CA ARG A 78 -7.07 -12.03 2.29
C ARG A 78 -7.69 -10.66 1.98
N GLY A 79 -6.91 -9.60 2.11
CA GLY A 79 -7.46 -8.25 1.95
C GLY A 79 -6.44 -7.15 2.21
N THR A 80 -6.93 -5.92 2.25
CA THR A 80 -6.14 -4.74 2.63
C THR A 80 -6.76 -4.09 3.85
N TYR A 81 -5.95 -3.84 4.87
CA TYR A 81 -6.39 -3.40 6.18
C TYR A 81 -5.78 -2.06 6.56
N ASP A 82 -6.53 -1.30 7.36
CA ASP A 82 -6.02 -0.16 8.12
C ASP A 82 -6.06 -0.50 9.62
N ILE A 83 -4.95 -0.30 10.33
CA ILE A 83 -4.86 -0.52 11.78
C ILE A 83 -5.26 0.75 12.53
N ILE A 84 -6.11 0.62 13.54
CA ILE A 84 -6.41 1.65 14.54
C ILE A 84 -5.82 1.21 15.87
N LEU A 85 -5.04 2.10 16.47
CA LEU A 85 -4.52 1.97 17.81
C LEU A 85 -5.25 2.94 18.73
N GLU A 86 -5.81 2.44 19.82
CA GLU A 86 -6.23 3.28 20.95
C GLU A 86 -5.10 3.27 21.97
N THR A 87 -4.58 4.46 22.31
CA THR A 87 -3.41 4.62 23.19
C THR A 87 -3.72 5.58 24.33
N SER A 88 -2.86 5.62 25.35
CA SER A 88 -2.98 6.59 26.45
C SER A 88 -2.87 8.05 26.00
N VAL A 89 -2.22 8.31 24.86
CA VAL A 89 -2.11 9.66 24.27
C VAL A 89 -3.26 10.00 23.31
N GLY A 90 -4.01 9.01 22.83
CA GLY A 90 -5.18 9.15 21.96
C GLY A 90 -5.29 8.07 20.89
N ARG A 91 -6.16 8.30 19.92
CA ARG A 91 -6.37 7.41 18.77
C ARG A 91 -5.35 7.67 17.67
N ILE A 92 -4.77 6.61 17.13
CA ILE A 92 -3.91 6.65 15.93
C ILE A 92 -4.56 5.76 14.87
N GLU A 93 -4.90 6.33 13.72
CA GLU A 93 -5.62 5.64 12.65
C GLU A 93 -4.79 5.50 11.39
N GLY A 94 -4.67 4.26 10.92
CA GLY A 94 -4.07 3.90 9.66
C GLY A 94 -4.77 4.53 8.48
N VAL A 95 -4.01 5.12 7.56
CA VAL A 95 -4.54 5.68 6.30
C VAL A 95 -3.68 5.26 5.12
N ASN A 96 -4.30 4.66 4.10
CA ASN A 96 -3.55 4.30 2.89
C ASN A 96 -3.44 5.50 1.93
N LEU A 97 -2.30 6.20 2.00
CA LEU A 97 -1.93 7.23 1.02
C LEU A 97 -1.09 6.68 -0.14
N LYS A 98 -0.72 5.40 -0.13
CA LYS A 98 0.04 4.79 -1.22
C LYS A 98 -0.77 4.89 -2.51
N VAL A 99 -0.14 5.43 -3.54
CA VAL A 99 -0.67 5.44 -4.89
C VAL A 99 -0.17 4.17 -5.57
N ASP A 100 -1.09 3.39 -6.14
CA ASP A 100 -0.69 2.21 -6.90
C ASP A 100 0.23 2.64 -8.03
N GLN A 101 1.46 2.11 -8.04
CA GLN A 101 2.45 2.41 -9.07
C GLN A 101 2.04 1.87 -10.45
N ALA A 102 1.02 1.02 -10.47
CA ALA A 102 0.24 0.63 -11.65
C ALA A 102 -0.57 1.83 -12.22
N GLY A 103 0.14 2.86 -12.69
CA GLY A 103 -0.37 3.75 -13.73
C GLY A 103 -0.83 2.98 -14.98
N PRO A 104 -1.26 3.64 -16.07
CA PRO A 104 -1.51 2.95 -17.34
C PRO A 104 -0.34 1.99 -17.59
N LYS A 105 -0.62 0.68 -17.74
CA LYS A 105 0.36 -0.42 -17.72
C LYS A 105 1.66 0.05 -18.35
N ARG A 106 2.62 0.48 -17.53
CA ARG A 106 3.92 0.87 -18.05
C ARG A 106 4.50 -0.43 -18.57
N GLN A 107 4.66 -0.52 -19.89
CA GLN A 107 5.13 -1.75 -20.49
C GLN A 107 6.51 -2.02 -19.90
N SER A 108 6.60 -3.07 -19.09
CA SER A 108 7.87 -3.63 -18.71
C SER A 108 8.52 -4.14 -19.98
N MET A 109 9.77 -3.79 -20.19
CA MET A 109 10.53 -4.35 -21.29
C MET A 109 11.26 -5.58 -20.76
N THR A 110 10.92 -6.74 -21.30
CA THR A 110 11.71 -7.97 -21.11
C THR A 110 12.76 -8.02 -22.20
N LEU A 111 14.00 -8.28 -21.80
CA LEU A 111 15.15 -8.40 -22.68
C LEU A 111 15.69 -9.82 -22.58
N GLU A 112 15.82 -10.48 -23.72
CA GLU A 112 16.54 -11.74 -23.85
C GLU A 112 18.04 -11.44 -23.95
N PRO A 113 18.88 -11.87 -22.99
CA PRO A 113 20.31 -11.63 -23.05
C PRO A 113 20.93 -12.38 -24.24
N SER A 114 21.86 -11.78 -24.97
CA SER A 114 22.65 -12.53 -25.96
C SER A 114 23.56 -13.54 -25.27
N GLU A 115 24.08 -14.53 -26.00
CA GLU A 115 25.03 -15.52 -25.45
C GLU A 115 26.31 -14.87 -24.90
N LEU A 116 26.77 -13.76 -25.48
CA LEU A 116 27.90 -12.97 -24.98
C LEU A 116 27.56 -12.27 -23.65
N ASP A 117 26.33 -11.79 -23.49
CA ASP A 117 25.89 -11.08 -22.28
C ASP A 117 25.77 -12.03 -21.08
N LYS A 118 25.42 -13.31 -21.31
CA LYS A 118 25.19 -14.29 -20.23
C LYS A 118 26.40 -14.47 -19.32
N GLY A 119 27.62 -14.52 -19.88
CA GLY A 119 28.84 -14.71 -19.09
C GLY A 119 29.14 -13.53 -18.15
N GLU A 120 29.00 -12.31 -18.65
CA GLU A 120 29.20 -11.10 -17.84
C GLU A 120 28.12 -10.97 -16.77
N ILE A 121 26.85 -11.18 -17.13
CA ILE A 121 25.77 -11.10 -16.16
C ILE A 121 25.93 -12.17 -15.07
N THR A 122 26.33 -13.40 -15.41
CA THR A 122 26.62 -14.45 -14.42
C THR A 122 27.76 -14.03 -13.49
N THR A 123 28.80 -13.36 -14.01
CA THR A 123 29.89 -12.82 -13.20
C THR A 123 29.38 -11.75 -12.22
N ILE A 124 28.54 -10.83 -12.71
CA ILE A 124 27.96 -9.76 -11.90
C ILE A 124 27.04 -10.32 -10.81
N ALA A 125 26.18 -11.28 -11.17
CA ALA A 125 25.30 -11.95 -10.22
C ALA A 125 26.09 -12.73 -9.16
N GLY A 126 27.18 -13.41 -9.55
CA GLY A 126 28.09 -14.10 -8.64
C GLY A 126 28.76 -13.16 -7.64
N PHE A 127 29.27 -12.01 -8.13
CA PHE A 127 29.83 -10.97 -7.26
C PHE A 127 28.81 -10.43 -6.25
N LEU A 128 27.61 -10.11 -6.73
CA LEU A 128 26.53 -9.60 -5.87
C LEU A 128 26.07 -10.63 -4.85
N ALA A 129 25.94 -11.91 -5.23
CA ALA A 129 25.65 -12.99 -4.29
C ALA A 129 26.76 -13.16 -3.24
N GLY A 130 28.03 -12.94 -3.61
CA GLY A 130 29.18 -12.92 -2.70
C GLY A 130 29.04 -11.85 -1.62
N LEU A 131 28.79 -10.59 -2.01
CA LEU A 131 28.58 -9.48 -1.06
C LEU A 131 27.49 -9.78 -0.02
N VAL A 132 26.51 -10.58 -0.41
CA VAL A 132 25.32 -10.87 0.40
C VAL A 132 25.61 -11.99 1.36
N LYS A 133 26.29 -13.03 0.89
CA LYS A 133 26.79 -14.11 1.72
C LYS A 133 27.67 -13.55 2.84
N ASP A 134 28.56 -12.61 2.52
CA ASP A 134 29.46 -11.98 3.49
C ASP A 134 28.72 -11.21 4.59
N ARG A 135 27.53 -10.69 4.29
CA ARG A 135 26.73 -9.89 5.23
C ARG A 135 25.69 -10.70 6.00
N ALA A 136 25.05 -11.66 5.34
CA ALA A 136 23.98 -12.46 5.93
C ALA A 136 24.52 -13.66 6.72
N GLY A 137 25.82 -13.98 6.60
CA GLY A 137 26.47 -15.11 7.28
C GLY A 137 26.01 -16.50 6.81
N LYS A 138 25.01 -16.56 5.93
CA LYS A 138 24.50 -17.74 5.23
C LYS A 138 24.28 -17.35 3.78
N THR A 139 24.51 -18.27 2.84
CA THR A 139 24.18 -18.05 1.43
C THR A 139 22.65 -18.05 1.29
N PRO A 140 21.96 -16.93 1.06
CA PRO A 140 20.54 -16.99 0.75
C PRO A 140 20.36 -17.67 -0.61
N THR A 141 19.31 -18.50 -0.74
CA THR A 141 18.82 -18.89 -2.06
C THR A 141 18.21 -17.66 -2.70
N VAL A 142 19.01 -16.94 -3.50
CA VAL A 142 18.56 -15.79 -4.27
C VAL A 142 18.00 -16.31 -5.59
N GLU A 143 16.80 -15.88 -5.98
CA GLU A 143 16.20 -16.22 -7.29
C GLU A 143 16.11 -15.01 -8.21
N TRP A 144 16.25 -13.80 -7.66
CA TRP A 144 16.28 -12.58 -8.42
C TRP A 144 17.06 -11.49 -7.72
N LEU A 145 17.53 -10.56 -8.54
CA LEU A 145 18.24 -9.35 -8.16
C LEU A 145 17.51 -8.15 -8.76
N CYS A 146 17.28 -7.11 -7.98
CA CYS A 146 16.73 -5.86 -8.48
C CYS A 146 17.64 -4.70 -8.11
N ALA A 147 18.16 -4.03 -9.13
CA ALA A 147 18.91 -2.80 -8.99
C ALA A 147 18.00 -1.61 -9.32
N ARG A 148 17.81 -0.73 -8.33
CA ARG A 148 17.02 0.49 -8.51
C ARG A 148 17.90 1.59 -9.08
N VAL A 149 17.55 2.08 -10.27
CA VAL A 149 18.28 3.14 -10.99
C VAL A 149 17.44 4.42 -11.02
N ARG A 150 18.03 5.52 -10.57
CA ARG A 150 17.40 6.85 -10.58
C ARG A 150 18.34 7.88 -11.13
N GLN A 151 17.88 8.67 -12.09
CA GLN A 151 18.70 9.70 -12.74
C GLN A 151 20.07 9.15 -13.18
N THR A 152 20.05 7.99 -13.85
CA THR A 152 21.25 7.25 -14.29
C THR A 152 22.24 6.85 -13.18
N LYS A 153 21.85 6.88 -11.91
CA LYS A 153 22.65 6.43 -10.77
C LYS A 153 21.94 5.29 -10.06
N MET A 154 22.68 4.23 -9.76
CA MET A 154 22.16 3.17 -8.91
C MET A 154 21.96 3.69 -7.48
N ARG A 155 20.81 3.39 -6.88
CA ARG A 155 20.46 3.82 -5.53
C ARG A 155 20.49 2.67 -4.54
N GLU A 156 19.91 1.54 -4.92
CA GLU A 156 19.67 0.42 -4.01
C GLU A 156 19.73 -0.89 -4.79
N VAL A 157 20.15 -1.96 -4.10
CA VAL A 157 20.08 -3.34 -4.62
C VAL A 157 19.25 -4.17 -3.66
N TYR A 158 18.33 -4.93 -4.23
CA TYR A 158 17.43 -5.83 -3.56
C TYR A 158 17.68 -7.23 -4.04
N LEU A 159 17.56 -8.18 -3.14
CA LEU A 159 17.62 -9.59 -3.44
C LEU A 159 16.42 -10.25 -2.82
N GLY A 160 15.86 -11.21 -3.52
CA GLY A 160 14.78 -11.99 -2.96
C GLY A 160 14.84 -13.43 -3.41
N LYS A 161 14.03 -14.19 -2.69
CA LYS A 161 13.61 -15.52 -3.06
C LYS A 161 12.20 -15.38 -3.67
N ASP A 162 11.77 -16.37 -4.46
CA ASP A 162 10.44 -16.44 -5.05
C ASP A 162 10.18 -15.37 -6.13
N ARG A 163 8.92 -15.09 -6.45
CA ARG A 163 8.56 -14.20 -7.57
C ARG A 163 8.87 -12.75 -7.23
N PHE A 164 9.62 -12.06 -8.10
CA PHE A 164 9.83 -10.62 -7.95
C PHE A 164 8.49 -9.86 -7.95
N ASP A 165 8.22 -9.14 -6.86
CA ASP A 165 7.12 -8.18 -6.74
C ASP A 165 7.66 -6.73 -6.78
N PRO A 166 7.42 -5.97 -7.87
CA PRO A 166 7.87 -4.59 -7.98
C PRO A 166 7.26 -3.65 -6.92
N ASP A 167 6.11 -4.01 -6.34
CA ASP A 167 5.47 -3.23 -5.27
C ASP A 167 6.14 -3.45 -3.91
N GLY A 168 7.09 -4.39 -3.80
CA GLY A 168 7.85 -4.67 -2.59
C GLY A 168 7.03 -5.30 -1.46
N SER A 169 5.98 -6.09 -1.77
CA SER A 169 5.12 -6.70 -0.76
C SER A 169 5.54 -8.10 -0.27
N GLU A 170 6.60 -8.69 -0.84
CA GLU A 170 7.15 -9.99 -0.41
C GLU A 170 8.60 -9.90 0.09
N ALA A 171 9.08 -11.01 0.70
CA ALA A 171 10.30 -11.19 1.48
C ALA A 171 11.61 -10.86 0.71
N SER A 172 11.83 -9.59 0.42
CA SER A 172 13.08 -9.08 -0.12
C SER A 172 14.04 -8.74 1.03
N VAL A 173 15.27 -9.22 0.91
CA VAL A 173 16.37 -8.80 1.78
C VAL A 173 16.99 -7.56 1.15
N LYS A 174 16.83 -6.40 1.80
CA LYS A 174 17.52 -5.18 1.40
C LYS A 174 19.00 -5.32 1.74
N VAL A 175 19.88 -5.21 0.74
CA VAL A 175 21.33 -5.30 0.95
C VAL A 175 21.94 -3.92 0.68
N PRO A 176 22.16 -3.09 1.72
CA PRO A 176 22.57 -1.71 1.54
C PRO A 176 24.03 -1.62 1.09
N LEU A 177 24.31 -1.29 -0.17
CA LEU A 177 25.70 -1.17 -0.66
C LEU A 177 26.49 -0.12 0.14
N LYS A 178 27.71 -0.49 0.55
CA LYS A 178 28.68 0.45 1.15
C LYS A 178 29.13 1.46 0.10
N ASP A 179 29.63 2.60 0.54
CA ASP A 179 30.01 3.68 -0.38
C ASP A 179 31.16 3.29 -1.33
N ASP A 180 32.05 2.38 -0.92
CA ASP A 180 33.14 1.83 -1.72
C ASP A 180 32.68 0.75 -2.73
N GLU A 181 31.61 0.01 -2.42
CA GLU A 181 31.03 -1.01 -3.32
C GLU A 181 30.17 -0.39 -4.43
N ARG A 182 29.54 0.76 -4.16
CA ARG A 182 28.58 1.40 -5.08
C ARG A 182 29.16 1.71 -6.47
N PRO A 183 30.36 2.29 -6.62
CA PRO A 183 30.94 2.55 -7.93
C PRO A 183 31.12 1.25 -8.73
N GLN A 184 31.73 0.23 -8.12
CA GLN A 184 32.00 -1.04 -8.78
C GLN A 184 30.71 -1.72 -9.27
N VAL A 185 29.70 -1.84 -8.40
CA VAL A 185 28.42 -2.44 -8.77
C VAL A 185 27.69 -1.58 -9.82
N SER A 186 27.75 -0.26 -9.69
CA SER A 186 27.15 0.66 -10.65
C SER A 186 27.78 0.52 -12.04
N ASP A 187 29.11 0.46 -12.12
CA ASP A 187 29.84 0.34 -13.38
C ASP A 187 29.54 -1.00 -14.05
N MET A 188 29.51 -2.09 -13.28
CA MET A 188 29.14 -3.43 -13.75
C MET A 188 27.73 -3.45 -14.36
N LEU A 189 26.74 -2.89 -13.65
CA LEU A 189 25.35 -2.85 -14.12
C LEU A 189 25.16 -1.88 -15.30
N LEU A 190 25.87 -0.75 -15.33
CA LEU A 190 25.84 0.19 -16.45
C LEU A 190 26.51 -0.40 -17.70
N GLY A 191 27.56 -1.20 -17.53
CA GLY A 191 28.17 -2.00 -18.60
C GLY A 191 27.13 -2.95 -19.20
N LEU A 192 26.45 -3.71 -18.35
CA LEU A 192 25.38 -4.63 -18.73
C LEU A 192 24.23 -3.89 -19.47
N ILE A 193 23.78 -2.75 -18.95
CA ILE A 193 22.77 -1.91 -19.63
C ILE A 193 23.26 -1.46 -21.02
N SER A 194 24.53 -1.06 -21.13
CA SER A 194 25.10 -0.59 -22.39
C SER A 194 25.21 -1.72 -23.42
N LEU A 195 25.52 -2.94 -22.97
CA LEU A 195 25.60 -4.12 -23.83
C LEU A 195 24.26 -4.47 -24.46
N VAL A 196 23.17 -4.35 -23.71
CA VAL A 196 21.83 -4.68 -24.21
C VAL A 196 21.28 -3.60 -25.19
N ARG A 197 22.07 -2.59 -25.57
CA ARG A 197 21.75 -1.53 -26.57
C ARG A 197 20.41 -0.80 -26.32
N VAL A 198 19.89 -0.85 -25.10
CA VAL A 198 18.61 -0.23 -24.73
C VAL A 198 18.78 1.15 -24.11
N ARG A 199 20.01 1.64 -23.95
CA ARG A 199 20.32 2.89 -23.22
C ARG A 199 19.43 4.07 -23.64
N ASP A 200 19.19 4.23 -24.94
CA ASP A 200 18.40 5.34 -25.49
C ASP A 200 16.87 5.14 -25.32
N GLN A 201 16.45 3.92 -24.97
CA GLN A 201 15.05 3.55 -24.72
C GLN A 201 14.71 3.54 -23.22
N LEU A 202 15.71 3.72 -22.34
CA LEU A 202 15.47 3.70 -20.91
C LEU A 202 14.78 4.97 -20.45
N PRO A 203 13.73 4.85 -19.62
CA PRO A 203 13.19 6.02 -18.95
C PRO A 203 14.25 6.60 -18.00
N ARG A 204 14.07 7.87 -17.61
CA ARG A 204 15.00 8.55 -16.68
C ARG A 204 15.18 7.80 -15.35
N ASP A 205 14.11 7.15 -14.89
CA ASP A 205 14.01 6.43 -13.63
C ASP A 205 13.37 5.04 -13.87
N PHE A 206 14.07 3.97 -13.49
CA PHE A 206 13.61 2.59 -13.64
C PHE A 206 14.20 1.68 -12.57
N ASP A 207 13.51 0.59 -12.30
CA ASP A 207 14.06 -0.54 -11.58
C ASP A 207 14.52 -1.55 -12.64
N LEU A 208 15.81 -1.87 -12.63
CA LEU A 208 16.39 -2.93 -13.43
C LEU A 208 16.31 -4.22 -12.61
N VAL A 209 15.43 -5.11 -13.04
CA VAL A 209 15.20 -6.39 -12.39
C VAL A 209 15.90 -7.45 -13.22
N ILE A 210 16.88 -8.10 -12.64
CA ILE A 210 17.62 -9.21 -13.24
C ILE A 210 17.20 -10.46 -12.49
N VAL A 211 16.40 -11.30 -13.12
CA VAL A 211 16.04 -12.62 -12.58
C VAL A 211 17.18 -13.58 -12.89
N VAL A 212 17.82 -14.09 -11.84
CA VAL A 212 18.98 -14.98 -11.96
C VAL A 212 18.61 -16.32 -11.36
N ASP A 213 18.67 -17.38 -12.16
CA ASP A 213 18.68 -18.73 -11.65
C ASP A 213 20.07 -18.99 -11.04
N VAL A 214 20.18 -18.73 -9.73
CA VAL A 214 21.44 -18.86 -8.99
C VAL A 214 21.87 -20.32 -8.88
N GLN A 215 20.94 -21.28 -8.92
CA GLN A 215 21.30 -22.71 -8.90
C GLN A 215 21.96 -23.13 -10.21
N LYS A 216 21.52 -22.58 -11.34
CA LYS A 216 22.08 -22.91 -12.66
C LYS A 216 23.17 -21.96 -13.12
N HIS A 217 23.50 -20.92 -12.34
CA HIS A 217 24.36 -19.81 -12.74
C HIS A 217 23.93 -19.19 -14.08
N LYS A 218 22.62 -19.14 -14.34
CA LYS A 218 22.04 -18.64 -15.59
C LYS A 218 21.14 -17.47 -15.32
N VAL A 219 21.28 -16.43 -16.13
CA VAL A 219 20.29 -15.36 -16.18
C VAL A 219 19.04 -15.90 -16.84
N GLY A 220 17.91 -15.82 -16.14
CA GLY A 220 16.63 -16.20 -16.70
C GLY A 220 16.05 -15.07 -17.54
N GLU A 221 16.00 -13.87 -16.97
CA GLU A 221 15.26 -12.76 -17.58
C GLU A 221 15.80 -11.41 -17.08
N ILE A 222 15.95 -10.43 -17.97
CA ILE A 222 16.16 -9.03 -17.59
C ILE A 222 14.86 -8.27 -17.86
N ARG A 223 14.29 -7.66 -16.81
CA ARG A 223 13.12 -6.79 -16.89
C ARG A 223 13.51 -5.37 -16.52
N ILE A 224 13.15 -4.41 -17.36
CA ILE A 224 13.19 -2.99 -17.00
C ILE A 224 11.77 -2.59 -16.61
N VAL A 225 11.63 -2.17 -15.36
CA VAL A 225 10.36 -1.72 -14.79
C VAL A 225 10.44 -0.20 -14.61
N PRO A 226 9.76 0.60 -15.45
CA PRO A 226 9.77 2.05 -15.30
C PRO A 226 9.20 2.45 -13.95
N VAL A 227 9.95 3.22 -13.17
CA VAL A 227 9.44 3.68 -11.87
C VAL A 227 8.71 4.99 -12.08
N PRO A 228 7.52 5.15 -11.50
CA PRO A 228 6.91 6.45 -11.36
C PRO A 228 7.90 7.46 -10.81
N PRO A 229 8.05 8.63 -11.47
CA PRO A 229 8.83 9.70 -10.87
C PRO A 229 8.25 10.00 -9.49
N GLU A 230 9.09 10.41 -8.55
CA GLU A 230 8.59 10.84 -7.24
C GLU A 230 7.80 12.15 -7.37
N LEU A 231 6.88 12.37 -6.43
CA LEU A 231 6.16 13.63 -6.33
C LEU A 231 7.13 14.78 -5.99
N THR A 232 7.35 15.67 -6.95
CA THR A 232 8.31 16.79 -6.82
C THR A 232 7.86 17.81 -5.77
N GLU A 233 8.80 18.56 -5.18
CA GLU A 233 8.46 19.62 -4.21
C GLU A 233 7.54 20.70 -4.80
N LYS A 234 7.73 21.03 -6.10
CA LYS A 234 6.85 21.93 -6.84
C LYS A 234 5.41 21.40 -6.87
N ASP A 235 5.24 20.10 -7.12
CA ASP A 235 3.94 19.45 -7.13
C ASP A 235 3.32 19.38 -5.73
N ARG A 236 4.11 19.08 -4.70
CA ARG A 236 3.66 19.11 -3.29
C ARG A 236 3.11 20.48 -2.91
N LYS A 237 3.87 21.54 -3.20
CA LYS A 237 3.46 22.93 -2.95
C LYS A 237 2.19 23.29 -3.70
N TRP A 238 2.07 22.88 -4.96
CA TRP A 238 0.85 23.10 -5.75
C TRP A 238 -0.36 22.42 -5.11
N LEU A 239 -0.25 21.16 -4.69
CA LEU A 239 -1.35 20.40 -4.09
C LEU A 239 -1.80 21.01 -2.75
N ILE A 240 -0.85 21.47 -1.93
CA ILE A 240 -1.13 22.16 -0.66
C ILE A 240 -1.86 23.49 -0.92
N ASP A 241 -1.34 24.31 -1.83
CA ASP A 241 -1.94 25.61 -2.20
C ASP A 241 -3.35 25.43 -2.81
N TRP A 242 -3.54 24.40 -3.63
CA TRP A 242 -4.83 24.06 -4.20
C TRP A 242 -5.86 23.72 -3.10
N VAL A 243 -5.48 22.89 -2.12
CA VAL A 243 -6.33 22.58 -0.96
C VAL A 243 -6.65 23.83 -0.16
N ASP A 244 -5.69 24.73 0.06
CA ASP A 244 -5.88 25.99 0.79
C ASP A 244 -6.81 26.99 0.06
N LYS A 245 -6.86 26.94 -1.28
CA LYS A 245 -7.72 27.82 -2.09
C LYS A 245 -9.14 27.26 -2.31
N LEU A 246 -9.43 26.05 -1.85
CA LEU A 246 -10.76 25.46 -1.99
C LEU A 246 -11.85 26.33 -1.34
N LYS A 247 -12.85 26.71 -2.15
CA LYS A 247 -14.09 27.35 -1.71
C LYS A 247 -15.11 26.26 -1.39
N ILE A 248 -15.31 25.99 -0.09
CA ILE A 248 -16.18 24.93 0.40
C ILE A 248 -16.97 25.41 1.64
N PHE A 249 -17.92 24.59 2.08
CA PHE A 249 -18.76 24.86 3.26
C PHE A 249 -17.91 25.04 4.53
N GLU A 250 -16.90 24.20 4.71
CA GLU A 250 -15.99 24.24 5.86
C GLU A 250 -15.11 25.51 5.84
N ASN A 251 -15.05 26.22 6.97
CA ASN A 251 -14.26 27.46 7.07
C ASN A 251 -12.78 27.25 7.39
N LYS A 252 -12.40 26.03 7.77
CA LYS A 252 -11.02 25.62 8.02
C LYS A 252 -10.72 24.37 7.22
N LYS A 253 -9.53 24.32 6.65
CA LYS A 253 -9.01 23.17 5.91
C LYS A 253 -7.51 23.13 6.03
N ARG A 254 -6.94 21.94 6.03
CA ARG A 254 -5.49 21.73 6.01
C ARG A 254 -5.14 20.36 5.47
N VAL A 255 -3.97 20.25 4.87
CA VAL A 255 -3.35 18.98 4.51
C VAL A 255 -2.72 18.39 5.77
N LEU A 256 -3.04 17.15 6.09
CA LEU A 256 -2.47 16.41 7.21
C LEU A 256 -1.26 15.57 6.78
N ASP A 257 -1.33 14.97 5.60
CA ASP A 257 -0.25 14.20 4.98
C ASP A 257 -0.53 14.09 3.46
N LEU A 258 0.51 13.81 2.67
CA LEU A 258 0.39 13.58 1.24
C LEU A 258 1.46 12.60 0.75
N ASP A 259 1.07 11.77 -0.19
CA ASP A 259 1.96 10.82 -0.84
C ASP A 259 1.60 10.67 -2.32
N GLY A 260 2.54 10.22 -3.14
CA GLY A 260 2.30 10.04 -4.56
C GLY A 260 3.54 9.95 -5.43
N THR A 261 3.25 9.92 -6.72
CA THR A 261 4.18 9.87 -7.85
C THR A 261 4.10 11.20 -8.61
N GLY A 262 4.89 11.37 -9.67
CA GLY A 262 4.88 12.58 -10.48
C GLY A 262 3.65 12.71 -11.38
N ASP A 263 2.80 11.69 -11.46
CA ASP A 263 1.55 11.66 -12.22
C ASP A 263 0.29 11.41 -11.38
N ARG A 264 0.41 10.99 -10.12
CA ARG A 264 -0.73 10.71 -9.24
C ARG A 264 -0.40 11.05 -7.79
N ALA A 265 -1.37 11.55 -7.03
CA ALA A 265 -1.17 11.86 -5.62
C ALA A 265 -2.41 11.55 -4.79
N ARG A 266 -2.20 11.23 -3.52
CA ARG A 266 -3.24 11.14 -2.50
C ARG A 266 -2.93 12.14 -1.39
N VAL A 267 -3.92 12.98 -1.08
CA VAL A 267 -3.78 14.06 -0.10
C VAL A 267 -4.78 13.83 1.01
N LEU A 268 -4.30 13.64 2.23
CA LEU A 268 -5.15 13.56 3.42
C LEU A 268 -5.52 14.98 3.85
N VAL A 269 -6.80 15.32 3.74
CA VAL A 269 -7.31 16.66 4.00
C VAL A 269 -8.28 16.62 5.16
N GLU A 270 -7.99 17.43 6.17
CA GLU A 270 -8.95 17.77 7.20
C GLU A 270 -9.77 18.98 6.78
N LYS A 271 -11.09 18.91 7.02
CA LYS A 271 -12.02 20.01 6.83
C LYS A 271 -12.85 20.19 8.10
N LEU A 272 -13.03 21.44 8.52
CA LEU A 272 -13.78 21.79 9.71
C LEU A 272 -14.66 23.02 9.47
N ARG A 273 -15.97 22.87 9.72
CA ARG A 273 -16.88 23.97 9.97
C ARG A 273 -17.08 24.12 11.48
N ASP A 274 -16.60 25.21 12.08
CA ASP A 274 -16.81 25.52 13.50
C ASP A 274 -17.53 26.85 13.75
N ARG A 275 -17.91 27.55 12.67
CA ARG A 275 -18.77 28.75 12.72
C ARG A 275 -20.25 28.37 12.58
N PRO A 276 -21.18 29.18 13.12
CA PRO A 276 -22.62 28.97 12.95
C PRO A 276 -23.02 28.76 11.50
N THR A 277 -24.05 27.95 11.29
CA THR A 277 -24.61 27.65 9.98
C THR A 277 -26.11 27.94 10.02
N THR A 278 -26.77 27.94 8.87
CA THR A 278 -28.23 28.06 8.79
C THR A 278 -28.97 26.83 9.33
N LEU A 279 -28.25 25.75 9.65
CA LEU A 279 -28.86 24.54 10.18
C LEU A 279 -29.17 24.75 11.67
N PRO A 280 -30.44 24.59 12.09
CA PRO A 280 -30.80 24.73 13.50
C PRO A 280 -30.05 23.68 14.32
N ALA A 281 -29.47 24.13 15.43
CA ALA A 281 -28.79 23.27 16.40
C ALA A 281 -29.08 23.83 17.80
N LYS A 282 -29.38 22.93 18.74
CA LYS A 282 -29.61 23.30 20.15
C LYS A 282 -28.35 23.89 20.80
N GLU A 283 -27.17 23.57 20.27
CA GLU A 283 -25.88 24.04 20.76
C GLU A 283 -24.88 24.23 19.60
N PRO A 284 -23.79 25.01 19.81
CA PRO A 284 -22.74 25.20 18.80
C PRO A 284 -22.18 23.88 18.30
N THR A 285 -22.43 23.59 17.03
CA THR A 285 -22.09 22.31 16.40
C THR A 285 -20.98 22.51 15.37
N ALA A 286 -20.04 21.59 15.37
CA ALA A 286 -19.00 21.50 14.36
C ALA A 286 -19.29 20.38 13.35
N PHE A 287 -18.94 20.62 12.09
CA PHE A 287 -18.90 19.59 11.04
C PHE A 287 -17.44 19.28 10.76
N TRP A 288 -16.99 18.09 11.15
CA TRP A 288 -15.61 17.65 11.00
C TRP A 288 -15.53 16.50 10.01
N ARG A 289 -14.62 16.64 9.03
CA ARG A 289 -14.36 15.61 8.03
C ARG A 289 -12.88 15.42 7.82
N VAL A 290 -12.50 14.18 7.57
CA VAL A 290 -11.17 13.82 7.08
C VAL A 290 -11.38 13.00 5.82
N GLU A 291 -10.78 13.45 4.72
CA GLU A 291 -10.97 12.88 3.39
C GLU A 291 -9.62 12.67 2.73
N ILE A 292 -9.47 11.61 1.93
CA ILE A 292 -8.34 11.42 1.04
C ILE A 292 -8.75 11.92 -0.34
N PHE A 293 -8.11 12.96 -0.86
CA PHE A 293 -8.29 13.42 -2.23
C PHE A 293 -7.34 12.68 -3.15
N HIS A 294 -7.86 12.17 -4.26
CA HIS A 294 -7.09 11.48 -5.29
C HIS A 294 -6.89 12.45 -6.45
N PHE A 295 -5.63 12.68 -6.81
CA PHE A 295 -5.23 13.55 -7.90
C PHE A 295 -4.53 12.76 -8.99
N GLN A 296 -4.72 13.18 -10.24
CA GLN A 296 -3.98 12.73 -11.40
C GLN A 296 -3.48 13.94 -12.20
N LYS A 297 -2.25 13.86 -12.71
CA LYS A 297 -1.63 14.90 -13.51
C LYS A 297 -1.92 14.67 -14.99
N TYR A 298 -2.48 15.66 -15.65
CA TYR A 298 -2.77 15.69 -17.09
C TYR A 298 -2.10 16.90 -17.72
N TYR A 299 -1.35 16.70 -18.80
CA TYR A 299 -0.71 17.79 -19.56
C TYR A 299 0.05 18.80 -18.68
N GLY A 300 0.69 18.32 -17.62
CA GLY A 300 1.45 19.13 -16.66
C GLY A 300 0.63 19.77 -15.53
N GLY A 301 -0.71 19.74 -15.58
CA GLY A 301 -1.61 20.23 -14.55
C GLY A 301 -2.17 19.11 -13.67
N TRP A 302 -2.41 19.39 -12.39
CA TRP A 302 -3.02 18.43 -11.46
C TRP A 302 -4.54 18.58 -11.45
N ASN A 303 -5.25 17.45 -11.51
CA ASN A 303 -6.70 17.40 -11.43
C ASN A 303 -7.15 16.49 -10.28
N LYS A 304 -8.12 16.93 -9.48
CA LYS A 304 -8.75 16.09 -8.45
C LYS A 304 -9.80 15.21 -9.11
N GLU A 305 -9.63 13.89 -9.03
CA GLU A 305 -10.56 12.93 -9.63
C GLU A 305 -11.70 12.57 -8.69
N LYS A 306 -11.35 12.07 -7.50
CA LYS A 306 -12.30 11.55 -6.51
C LYS A 306 -11.79 11.78 -5.10
N TYR A 307 -12.62 11.42 -4.13
CA TYR A 307 -12.23 11.43 -2.72
C TYR A 307 -12.80 10.22 -1.98
N THR A 308 -12.13 9.87 -0.88
CA THR A 308 -12.59 8.85 0.06
C THR A 308 -12.82 9.50 1.42
N VAL A 309 -14.00 9.31 2.00
CA VAL A 309 -14.31 9.82 3.34
C VAL A 309 -13.76 8.83 4.37
N ILE A 310 -12.90 9.33 5.26
CA ILE A 310 -12.35 8.57 6.40
C ILE A 310 -13.18 8.86 7.64
N VAL A 311 -13.37 10.15 7.93
CA VAL A 311 -14.18 10.62 9.06
C VAL A 311 -15.24 11.58 8.54
N ARG A 312 -16.48 11.42 9.02
CA ARG A 312 -17.54 12.41 8.83
C ARG A 312 -18.40 12.46 10.09
N GLN A 313 -18.29 13.56 10.82
CA GLN A 313 -18.99 13.74 12.09
C GLN A 313 -19.63 15.13 12.17
N ARG A 314 -20.83 15.17 12.74
CA ARG A 314 -21.49 16.38 13.22
C ARG A 314 -21.54 16.26 14.74
N VAL A 315 -20.76 17.08 15.44
CA VAL A 315 -20.58 16.96 16.90
C VAL A 315 -20.61 18.32 17.58
N PRO A 316 -21.01 18.40 18.87
CA PRO A 316 -20.89 19.63 19.64
C PRO A 316 -19.45 20.11 19.66
N ILE A 317 -19.24 21.42 19.51
CA ILE A 317 -17.88 21.98 19.41
C ILE A 317 -17.04 21.67 20.66
N ARG A 318 -17.67 21.62 21.84
CA ARG A 318 -17.03 21.25 23.11
C ARG A 318 -16.47 19.84 23.06
N LYS A 319 -17.22 18.89 22.51
CA LYS A 319 -16.79 17.50 22.32
C LYS A 319 -15.67 17.39 21.29
N LEU A 320 -15.75 18.13 20.18
CA LEU A 320 -14.69 18.11 19.16
C LEU A 320 -13.34 18.57 19.73
N ARG A 321 -13.33 19.57 20.62
CA ARG A 321 -12.11 20.08 21.26
C ARG A 321 -11.43 19.08 22.20
N THR A 322 -12.11 18.00 22.60
CA THR A 322 -11.48 16.94 23.42
C THR A 322 -10.84 15.84 22.58
N TYR A 323 -10.98 15.89 21.25
CA TYR A 323 -10.49 14.81 20.38
C TYR A 323 -8.96 14.75 20.38
N ARG A 324 -8.46 13.52 20.53
CA ARG A 324 -7.06 13.13 20.41
C ARG A 324 -6.99 12.06 19.32
N TRP A 325 -6.84 12.48 18.07
CA TRP A 325 -6.93 11.60 16.91
C TRP A 325 -5.90 11.99 15.86
N MET A 326 -4.91 11.14 15.64
CA MET A 326 -3.86 11.28 14.65
C MET A 326 -4.04 10.26 13.52
N PHE A 327 -3.60 10.59 12.32
CA PHE A 327 -3.58 9.66 11.18
C PHE A 327 -2.14 9.28 10.84
N GLU A 328 -1.92 8.01 10.53
CA GLU A 328 -0.59 7.45 10.27
C GLU A 328 -0.60 6.56 9.02
N LYS A 329 0.22 6.90 8.03
CA LYS A 329 0.29 6.14 6.79
C LYS A 329 0.97 4.78 6.93
N ARG A 330 1.89 4.64 7.90
CA ARG A 330 2.55 3.34 8.17
C ARG A 330 1.59 2.25 8.66
N LEU A 331 0.46 2.65 9.24
CA LEU A 331 -0.56 1.74 9.77
C LEU A 331 -1.71 1.51 8.78
N GLY A 332 -1.68 2.10 7.59
CA GLY A 332 -2.72 1.98 6.58
C GLY A 332 -2.29 1.17 5.36
N GLY A 333 -3.25 0.53 4.70
CA GLY A 333 -3.02 -0.17 3.44
C GLY A 333 -2.16 -1.44 3.57
N ILE A 334 -2.25 -2.13 4.70
CA ILE A 334 -1.51 -3.36 4.99
C ILE A 334 -2.16 -4.51 4.21
N ARG A 335 -1.43 -5.07 3.25
CA ARG A 335 -1.89 -6.21 2.44
C ARG A 335 -1.65 -7.49 3.21
N VAL A 336 -2.69 -8.32 3.36
CA VAL A 336 -2.62 -9.64 4.00
C VAL A 336 -2.89 -10.69 2.93
N ALA A 337 -1.92 -11.57 2.71
CA ALA A 337 -2.08 -12.75 1.87
C ALA A 337 -2.73 -13.89 2.68
N ALA A 338 -3.32 -14.86 1.98
CA ALA A 338 -3.71 -16.12 2.62
C ALA A 338 -2.44 -16.81 3.14
N ASP A 339 -2.53 -17.50 4.28
CA ASP A 339 -1.42 -18.28 4.86
C ASP A 339 -0.15 -17.51 5.25
N ALA A 340 -0.19 -16.18 5.30
CA ALA A 340 0.98 -15.37 5.60
C ALA A 340 0.78 -14.55 6.88
N VAL A 341 1.87 -14.40 7.63
CA VAL A 341 1.97 -13.41 8.70
C VAL A 341 2.60 -12.15 8.11
N THR A 342 1.81 -11.09 7.99
CA THR A 342 2.31 -9.77 7.63
C THR A 342 2.87 -9.11 8.87
N ASP A 343 4.20 -9.04 8.97
CA ASP A 343 4.86 -8.29 10.04
C ASP A 343 4.81 -6.79 9.74
N VAL A 344 3.98 -6.08 10.50
CA VAL A 344 4.02 -4.64 10.60
C VAL A 344 5.03 -4.34 11.69
N THR A 345 6.29 -4.26 11.28
CA THR A 345 7.46 -4.02 12.14
C THR A 345 7.21 -2.92 13.18
N GLU A 346 8.04 -2.90 14.22
CA GLU A 346 8.04 -1.94 15.32
C GLU A 346 7.52 -0.52 14.99
N TYR A 347 6.45 -0.13 15.69
CA TYR A 347 5.86 1.21 15.62
C TYR A 347 6.02 1.94 16.96
N GLU A 348 6.63 3.12 16.90
CA GLU A 348 6.84 3.99 18.06
C GLU A 348 5.62 4.90 18.26
N VAL A 349 4.86 4.62 19.32
CA VAL A 349 3.75 5.45 19.77
C VAL A 349 4.32 6.76 20.32
N PRO A 350 4.01 7.92 19.71
CA PRO A 350 4.61 9.18 20.10
C PRO A 350 4.20 9.55 21.54
N SER A 351 5.07 10.24 22.26
CA SER A 351 4.77 10.76 23.61
C SER A 351 3.67 11.82 23.62
N LYS A 352 3.44 12.47 22.47
CA LYS A 352 2.37 13.43 22.23
C LYS A 352 1.92 13.32 20.77
N LEU A 353 0.62 13.41 20.53
CA LEU A 353 0.09 13.45 19.17
C LEU A 353 0.55 14.71 18.43
N ASP A 354 0.93 14.55 17.16
CA ASP A 354 1.34 15.65 16.29
C ASP A 354 0.10 16.40 15.77
N PRO A 355 -0.08 17.70 16.11
CA PRO A 355 -1.19 18.49 15.59
C PRO A 355 -1.17 18.62 14.06
N ALA A 356 -0.03 18.47 13.38
CA ALA A 356 0.04 18.50 11.92
C ALA A 356 -0.62 17.26 11.29
N ARG A 357 -0.64 16.13 12.00
CA ARG A 357 -1.17 14.84 11.52
C ARG A 357 -2.58 14.51 11.99
N GLY A 358 -3.24 15.42 12.71
CA GLY A 358 -4.61 15.19 13.16
C GLY A 358 -5.11 16.20 14.19
N ARG A 359 -6.10 15.80 14.98
CA ARG A 359 -6.68 16.63 16.04
C ARG A 359 -6.05 16.32 17.39
N VAL A 360 -5.62 17.39 18.02
CA VAL A 360 -5.24 17.41 19.44
C VAL A 360 -6.11 18.43 20.16
N PRO A 361 -6.31 18.30 21.48
CA PRO A 361 -7.07 19.27 22.25
C PRO A 361 -6.48 20.68 22.14
N TYR A 362 -7.36 21.69 22.05
CA TYR A 362 -7.02 23.11 21.96
C TYR A 362 -8.09 24.01 22.56
#